data_AF-A0A973JBM2-F1
#
_entry.id   AF-A0A973JBM2-F1
#
_cell.length_a   1.000
_cell.length_b   1.000
_cell.length_c   1.000
_cell.angle_alpha   90.00
_cell.angle_beta   90.00
_cell.angle_gamma   90.00
#
_symmetry.space_group_name_H-M   'P 1'
#
loop_
_entity.id
_entity.type
_entity.pdbx_description
1 polymer ?
#
loop_
_entity_poly.entity_id
_entity_poly.type
_entity_poly.pdbx_seq_one_letter_code
_entity_poly.pdbx_strand_id
1 'polypeptide(L)'
;MTAWFLLALKRKDNSIADIAWGTGFIIVAWSTFLLNGSFSPRQWIVNLLVLIWGLRLAIRIHLRNRGKGEDVRYRKWREEWGKSFVLRSYLQVFLLQGFILLLNITPVLFINTYAAGDLGILDAVALMLWLLGFFFESLADWQLDRFLKDPGNRGKVMDRGLWHYSRHPNYFGEVTMWWGIYILALSLPGGWMSIIGPLTITYIILFVSGVPMTEKFMEGNPVFTDYKRRTSVFIPWFPKKD
;
A
#
# COMPACT_ATOMS: atom_id res chain seq x y z
N MET A 1 -15.89 2.62 5.72
CA MET A 1 -15.99 1.27 5.12
C MET A 1 -17.41 0.89 4.71
N THR A 2 -18.43 1.10 5.54
CA THR A 2 -19.83 0.78 5.20
C THR A 2 -20.33 1.46 3.92
N ALA A 3 -20.04 2.75 3.71
CA ALA A 3 -20.41 3.44 2.48
C ALA A 3 -19.78 2.80 1.22
N TRP A 4 -18.49 2.43 1.30
CA TRP A 4 -17.80 1.72 0.22
C TRP A 4 -18.39 0.33 -0.05
N PHE A 5 -18.80 -0.39 1.00
CA PHE A 5 -19.47 -1.68 0.85
C PHE A 5 -20.83 -1.55 0.16
N LEU A 6 -21.65 -0.57 0.55
CA LEU A 6 -22.93 -0.31 -0.10
C LEU A 6 -22.75 0.04 -1.58
N LEU A 7 -21.72 0.83 -1.91
CA LEU A 7 -21.36 1.12 -3.30
C LEU A 7 -20.91 -0.14 -4.06
N ALA A 8 -20.11 -1.00 -3.43
CA ALA A 8 -19.67 -2.27 -4.01
C ALA A 8 -20.84 -3.22 -4.29
N LEU A 9 -21.82 -3.31 -3.40
CA LEU A 9 -23.06 -4.06 -3.64
C LEU A 9 -23.85 -3.50 -4.82
N LYS A 10 -24.02 -2.17 -4.88
CA LYS A 10 -24.74 -1.49 -5.98
C LYS A 10 -24.06 -1.73 -7.33
N ARG A 11 -22.73 -1.70 -7.36
CA ARG A 11 -21.94 -1.93 -8.59
C ARG A 11 -21.66 -3.40 -8.88
N LYS A 12 -21.97 -4.31 -7.95
CA LYS A 12 -21.60 -5.73 -7.99
C LYS A 12 -20.09 -5.92 -8.22
N ASP A 13 -19.27 -5.09 -7.55
CA ASP A 13 -17.82 -5.07 -7.70
C ASP A 13 -17.14 -4.74 -6.36
N ASN A 14 -16.59 -5.76 -5.71
CA ASN A 14 -15.83 -5.63 -4.46
C ASN A 14 -14.40 -5.11 -4.67
N SER A 15 -13.91 -5.01 -5.90
CA SER A 15 -12.60 -4.42 -6.20
C SER A 15 -12.51 -2.95 -5.85
N ILE A 16 -13.66 -2.30 -5.62
CA ILE A 16 -13.74 -0.96 -5.05
C ILE A 16 -13.05 -0.89 -3.69
N ALA A 17 -12.97 -1.99 -2.94
CA ALA A 17 -12.26 -2.05 -1.66
C ALA A 17 -10.76 -1.69 -1.83
N ASP A 18 -10.13 -2.11 -2.92
CA ASP A 18 -8.72 -1.78 -3.20
C ASP A 18 -8.52 -0.28 -3.51
N ILE A 19 -9.51 0.38 -4.12
CA ILE A 19 -9.51 1.85 -4.33
C ILE A 19 -9.83 2.59 -3.01
N ALA A 20 -10.72 2.00 -2.21
CA ALA A 20 -11.11 2.50 -0.90
C ALA A 20 -9.94 2.51 0.10
N TRP A 21 -8.90 1.70 -0.13
CA TRP A 21 -7.68 1.69 0.67
C TRP A 21 -7.02 3.07 0.68
N GLY A 22 -6.52 3.53 -0.47
CA GLY A 22 -5.83 4.83 -0.58
C GLY A 22 -6.72 6.01 -0.18
N THR A 23 -7.98 6.03 -0.63
CA THR A 23 -8.93 7.09 -0.26
C THR A 23 -9.33 7.05 1.22
N GLY A 24 -9.36 5.88 1.83
CA GLY A 24 -9.61 5.70 3.26
C GLY A 24 -8.53 6.35 4.13
N PHE A 25 -7.25 6.19 3.76
CA PHE A 25 -6.15 6.85 4.48
C PHE A 25 -6.28 8.37 4.39
N ILE A 26 -6.61 8.90 3.22
CA ILE A 26 -6.84 10.33 3.02
C ILE A 26 -7.96 10.82 3.93
N ILE A 27 -9.12 10.14 3.93
CA ILE A 27 -10.26 10.54 4.75
C ILE A 27 -9.90 10.56 6.24
N VAL A 28 -9.22 9.53 6.75
CA VAL A 28 -8.86 9.47 8.17
C VAL A 28 -7.79 10.52 8.52
N ALA A 29 -6.77 10.68 7.69
CA ALA A 29 -5.73 11.68 7.89
C ALA A 29 -6.32 13.09 7.93
N TRP A 30 -7.06 13.48 6.88
CA TRP A 30 -7.62 14.82 6.78
C TRP A 30 -8.75 15.10 7.78
N SER A 31 -9.59 14.11 8.10
CA SER A 31 -10.59 14.31 9.15
C SER A 31 -9.95 14.53 10.52
N THR A 32 -8.95 13.74 10.90
CA THR A 32 -8.26 13.94 12.18
C THR A 32 -7.44 15.23 12.22
N PHE A 33 -6.87 15.65 11.09
CA PHE A 33 -6.21 16.94 10.96
C PHE A 33 -7.17 18.11 11.16
N LEU A 34 -8.34 18.07 10.52
CA LEU A 34 -9.33 19.16 10.61
C LEU A 34 -10.06 19.21 11.95
N LEU A 35 -10.27 18.06 12.60
CA LEU A 35 -11.01 17.98 13.87
C LEU A 35 -10.13 18.21 15.09
N ASN A 36 -8.88 17.74 15.07
CA ASN A 36 -8.00 17.73 16.24
C ASN A 36 -6.68 18.49 16.03
N GLY A 37 -6.38 18.89 14.79
CA GLY A 37 -5.08 19.46 14.44
C GLY A 37 -4.86 20.86 15.01
N SER A 38 -3.59 21.17 15.27
CA SER A 38 -3.10 22.52 15.59
C SER A 38 -2.63 23.28 14.34
N PHE A 39 -2.75 22.67 13.15
CA PHE A 39 -2.29 23.20 11.87
C PHE A 39 -0.79 23.49 11.81
N SER A 40 0.01 22.77 12.61
CA SER A 40 1.48 22.89 12.61
C SER A 40 2.09 22.45 11.26
N PRO A 41 3.30 22.93 10.91
CA PRO A 41 3.99 22.53 9.68
C PRO A 41 4.13 21.00 9.53
N ARG A 42 4.43 20.29 10.63
CA ARG A 42 4.54 18.82 10.63
C ARG A 42 3.23 18.13 10.28
N GLN A 43 2.10 18.66 10.77
CA GLN A 43 0.78 18.15 10.42
C GLN A 43 0.46 18.39 8.94
N TRP A 44 0.73 19.58 8.42
CA TRP A 44 0.58 19.84 6.98
C TRP A 44 1.40 18.88 6.13
N ILE A 45 2.67 18.70 6.47
CA ILE A 45 3.57 17.77 5.79
C ILE A 45 2.95 16.37 5.76
N VAL A 46 2.64 15.76 6.92
CA VAL A 46 2.19 14.37 6.95
C VAL A 46 0.87 14.16 6.19
N ASN A 47 -0.07 15.11 6.28
CA ASN A 47 -1.35 15.00 5.58
C ASN A 47 -1.21 15.17 4.06
N LEU A 48 -0.27 16.00 3.60
CA LEU A 48 0.08 16.13 2.19
C LEU A 48 0.78 14.87 1.66
N LEU A 49 1.70 14.27 2.43
CA LEU A 49 2.34 13.00 2.06
C LEU A 49 1.27 11.90 1.87
N VAL A 50 0.36 11.75 2.84
CA VAL A 50 -0.75 10.77 2.73
C VAL A 50 -1.69 11.10 1.57
N LEU A 51 -1.98 12.38 1.31
CA LEU A 51 -2.78 12.80 0.17
C LEU A 51 -2.15 12.37 -1.15
N ILE A 52 -0.87 12.71 -1.35
CA ILE A 52 -0.14 12.43 -2.59
C ILE A 52 -0.06 10.91 -2.82
N TRP A 53 0.35 10.14 -1.83
CA TRP A 53 0.44 8.69 -1.93
C TRP A 53 -0.93 8.05 -2.13
N GLY A 54 -1.92 8.40 -1.31
CA GLY A 54 -3.25 7.81 -1.34
C GLY A 54 -3.98 8.07 -2.66
N LEU A 55 -3.85 9.27 -3.23
CA LEU A 55 -4.42 9.61 -4.54
C LEU A 55 -3.72 8.83 -5.65
N ARG A 56 -2.39 8.78 -5.65
CA ARG A 56 -1.61 8.02 -6.63
C ARG A 56 -2.04 6.56 -6.64
N LEU A 57 -2.11 5.93 -5.47
CA LEU A 57 -2.51 4.54 -5.32
C LEU A 57 -3.94 4.30 -5.82
N ALA A 58 -4.89 5.11 -5.38
CA ALA A 58 -6.30 5.00 -5.78
C ALA A 58 -6.48 5.19 -7.29
N ILE A 59 -5.82 6.20 -7.89
CA ILE A 59 -5.85 6.46 -9.32
C ILE A 59 -5.27 5.29 -10.10
N ARG A 60 -4.11 4.78 -9.70
CA ARG A 60 -3.47 3.65 -10.39
C ARG A 60 -4.35 2.40 -10.38
N ILE A 61 -4.89 2.02 -9.22
CA ILE A 61 -5.77 0.86 -9.10
C ILE A 61 -7.03 1.06 -9.95
N HIS A 62 -7.63 2.26 -9.90
CA HIS A 62 -8.79 2.59 -10.72
C HIS A 62 -8.50 2.45 -12.22
N LEU A 63 -7.41 3.05 -12.72
CA LEU A 63 -7.02 2.97 -14.12
C LEU A 63 -6.68 1.54 -14.55
N ARG A 64 -6.03 0.76 -13.69
CA ARG A 64 -5.68 -0.64 -13.95
C ARG A 64 -6.92 -1.52 -14.11
N ASN A 65 -7.96 -1.27 -13.32
CA ASN A 65 -9.18 -2.10 -13.27
C ASN A 65 -10.28 -1.60 -14.22
N ARG A 66 -10.19 -0.36 -14.73
CA ARG A 66 -11.19 0.24 -15.63
C ARG A 66 -11.45 -0.65 -16.84
N GLY A 67 -12.71 -1.02 -17.04
CA GLY A 67 -13.18 -1.83 -18.18
C GLY A 67 -12.93 -3.34 -18.07
N LYS A 68 -12.32 -3.84 -16.97
CA LYS A 68 -12.02 -5.27 -16.78
C LYS A 68 -13.05 -6.03 -15.95
N GLY A 69 -14.03 -5.33 -15.38
CA GLY A 69 -14.99 -5.88 -14.41
C GLY A 69 -14.35 -6.11 -13.05
N GLU A 70 -15.01 -6.92 -12.21
CA GLU A 70 -14.53 -7.28 -10.87
C GLU A 70 -13.22 -8.09 -10.97
N ASP A 71 -12.27 -7.79 -10.07
CA ASP A 71 -10.99 -8.49 -9.95
C ASP A 71 -11.21 -9.99 -9.75
N VAL A 72 -10.33 -10.80 -10.35
CA VAL A 72 -10.41 -12.26 -10.35
C VAL A 72 -10.51 -12.82 -8.93
N ARG A 73 -9.82 -12.22 -7.95
CA ARG A 73 -9.85 -12.65 -6.55
C ARG A 73 -11.23 -12.52 -5.93
N TYR A 74 -11.90 -11.37 -6.14
CA TYR A 74 -13.23 -11.15 -5.59
C TYR A 74 -14.30 -11.99 -6.29
N ARG A 75 -14.18 -12.20 -7.61
CA ARG A 75 -15.06 -13.13 -8.33
C ARG A 75 -14.93 -14.56 -7.81
N LYS A 76 -13.70 -15.04 -7.63
CA LYS A 76 -13.44 -16.36 -7.04
C LYS A 76 -14.07 -16.50 -5.65
N TRP A 77 -13.90 -15.51 -4.77
CA TRP A 77 -14.56 -15.54 -3.45
C TRP A 77 -16.08 -15.46 -3.54
N ARG A 78 -16.64 -14.78 -4.54
CA ARG A 78 -18.09 -14.76 -4.79
C ARG A 78 -18.64 -16.14 -5.10
N GLU A 79 -17.93 -16.89 -5.92
CA GLU A 79 -18.27 -18.27 -6.25
C GLU A 79 -18.08 -19.20 -5.03
N GLU A 80 -16.92 -19.14 -4.38
CA GLU A 80 -16.57 -20.01 -3.24
C GLU A 80 -17.44 -19.76 -2.00
N TRP A 81 -17.80 -18.51 -1.70
CA TRP A 81 -18.55 -18.17 -0.48
C TRP A 81 -20.06 -18.26 -0.67
N GLY A 82 -20.55 -18.26 -1.91
CA GLY A 82 -21.96 -18.41 -2.26
C GLY A 82 -22.87 -17.53 -1.41
N LYS A 83 -23.79 -18.15 -0.67
CA LYS A 83 -24.79 -17.45 0.17
C LYS A 83 -24.16 -16.58 1.27
N SER A 84 -22.97 -16.92 1.74
CA SER A 84 -22.26 -16.16 2.77
C SER A 84 -21.47 -14.98 2.23
N PHE A 85 -21.41 -14.80 0.90
CA PHE A 85 -20.57 -13.82 0.25
C PHE A 85 -20.77 -12.40 0.77
N VAL A 86 -22.02 -11.95 0.94
CA VAL A 86 -22.33 -10.56 1.37
C VAL A 86 -21.79 -10.31 2.78
N LEU A 87 -22.08 -11.20 3.72
CA LEU A 87 -21.62 -11.08 5.11
C LEU A 87 -20.10 -11.19 5.21
N ARG A 88 -19.50 -12.20 4.56
CA ARG A 88 -18.04 -12.37 4.54
C ARG A 88 -17.33 -11.20 3.88
N SER A 89 -17.87 -10.66 2.78
CA SER A 89 -17.34 -9.46 2.15
C SER A 89 -17.35 -8.28 3.13
N TYR A 90 -18.48 -8.04 3.79
CA TYR A 90 -18.57 -6.94 4.75
C TYR A 90 -17.54 -7.08 5.88
N LEU A 91 -17.45 -8.25 6.50
CA LEU A 91 -16.57 -8.48 7.66
C LEU A 91 -15.09 -8.60 7.27
N GLN A 92 -14.77 -9.46 6.30
CA GLN A 92 -13.39 -9.86 5.98
C GLN A 92 -12.73 -9.02 4.90
N VAL A 93 -13.50 -8.35 4.04
CA VAL A 93 -12.95 -7.42 3.05
C VAL A 93 -13.03 -6.00 3.61
N PHE A 94 -14.24 -5.49 3.88
CA PHE A 94 -14.40 -4.06 4.17
C PHE A 94 -14.05 -3.70 5.62
N LEU A 95 -14.62 -4.35 6.63
CA LEU A 95 -14.34 -4.01 8.02
C LEU A 95 -12.91 -4.38 8.42
N LEU A 96 -12.41 -5.56 8.03
CA LEU A 96 -11.03 -5.96 8.30
C LEU A 96 -10.02 -5.00 7.66
N GLN A 97 -10.20 -4.61 6.40
CA GLN A 97 -9.34 -3.58 5.79
C GLN A 97 -9.45 -2.23 6.52
N GLY A 98 -10.65 -1.82 6.94
CA GLY A 98 -10.84 -0.62 7.75
C GLY A 98 -10.08 -0.67 9.07
N PHE A 99 -10.14 -1.80 9.77
CA PHE A 99 -9.40 -2.00 11.02
C PHE A 99 -7.88 -1.95 10.80
N ILE A 100 -7.38 -2.65 9.79
CA ILE A 100 -5.96 -2.64 9.44
C ILE A 100 -5.50 -1.23 9.05
N LEU A 101 -6.32 -0.49 8.29
CA LEU A 101 -6.04 0.88 7.91
C LEU A 101 -5.86 1.76 9.16
N LEU A 102 -6.72 1.61 10.17
CA LEU A 102 -6.60 2.34 11.44
C LEU A 102 -5.32 1.99 12.20
N LEU A 103 -4.88 0.72 12.17
CA LEU A 103 -3.60 0.33 12.75
C LEU A 103 -2.42 0.97 11.99
N ASN A 104 -2.43 0.88 10.66
CA ASN A 104 -1.36 1.39 9.81
C ASN A 104 -1.21 2.92 9.92
N ILE A 105 -2.31 3.66 9.98
CA ILE A 105 -2.31 5.13 10.00
C ILE A 105 -1.96 5.74 11.37
N THR A 106 -1.67 4.92 12.39
CA THR A 106 -1.36 5.40 13.75
C THR A 106 -0.29 6.49 13.86
N PRO A 107 0.81 6.52 13.07
CA PRO A 107 1.76 7.64 13.11
C PRO A 107 1.13 8.98 12.72
N VAL A 108 0.25 8.98 11.73
CA VAL A 108 -0.45 10.17 11.26
C VAL A 108 -1.46 10.63 12.30
N LEU A 109 -2.19 9.70 12.91
CA LEU A 109 -3.11 10.01 14.02
C LEU A 109 -2.35 10.68 15.17
N PHE A 110 -1.19 10.13 15.55
CA PHE A 110 -0.35 10.68 16.60
C PHE A 110 0.09 12.11 16.27
N ILE A 111 0.60 12.35 15.05
CA ILE A 111 1.00 13.69 14.61
C ILE A 111 -0.19 14.66 14.57
N ASN A 112 -1.37 14.22 14.17
CA ASN A 112 -2.56 15.05 14.12
C ASN A 112 -3.14 15.38 15.51
N THR A 113 -2.93 14.51 16.51
CA THR A 113 -3.42 14.71 17.88
C THR A 113 -2.48 15.57 18.73
N TYR A 114 -1.16 15.38 18.59
CA TYR A 114 -0.19 16.06 19.46
C TYR A 114 0.44 17.26 18.73
N ALA A 115 0.40 18.43 19.38
CA ALA A 115 1.04 19.62 18.86
C ALA A 115 2.57 19.45 18.88
N ALA A 116 3.19 19.72 17.73
CA ALA A 116 4.62 19.71 17.53
C ALA A 116 5.22 21.09 17.81
N GLY A 117 6.46 21.13 18.30
CA GLY A 117 7.33 22.28 18.13
C GLY A 117 7.86 22.38 16.69
N ASP A 118 8.94 23.15 16.50
CA ASP A 118 9.54 23.38 15.19
C ASP A 118 10.03 22.10 14.50
N LEU A 119 10.21 22.19 13.18
CA LEU A 119 10.77 21.11 12.37
C LEU A 119 12.26 20.91 12.68
N GLY A 120 12.68 19.66 12.74
CA GLY A 120 14.06 19.28 13.04
C GLY A 120 14.68 18.32 12.02
N ILE A 121 15.88 17.83 12.34
CA ILE A 121 16.64 16.92 11.47
C ILE A 121 15.89 15.61 11.20
N LEU A 122 15.16 15.09 12.20
CA LEU A 122 14.33 13.89 12.03
C LEU A 122 13.23 14.09 10.99
N ASP A 123 12.64 15.29 10.90
CA ASP A 123 11.64 15.60 9.88
C ASP A 123 12.26 15.57 8.47
N ALA A 124 13.47 16.08 8.30
CA ALA A 124 14.20 16.02 7.04
C ALA A 124 14.55 14.57 6.64
N VAL A 125 15.04 13.76 7.58
CA VAL A 125 15.33 12.32 7.35
C VAL A 125 14.06 11.56 6.95
N ALA A 126 12.96 11.81 7.65
CA ALA A 126 11.68 11.20 7.34
C ALA A 126 11.20 11.56 5.93
N LEU A 127 11.31 12.83 5.53
CA LEU A 127 10.94 13.29 4.19
C LEU A 127 11.80 12.64 3.10
N MET A 128 13.11 12.54 3.32
CA MET A 128 14.00 11.85 2.38
C MET A 128 13.62 10.37 2.23
N LEU A 129 13.34 9.67 3.33
CA LEU A 129 12.91 8.27 3.29
C LEU A 129 11.55 8.13 2.59
N TRP A 130 10.61 9.03 2.86
CA TRP A 130 9.33 9.01 2.18
C TRP A 130 9.48 9.24 0.67
N LEU A 131 10.28 10.22 0.26
CA LEU A 131 10.54 10.50 -1.16
C LEU A 131 11.23 9.31 -1.85
N LEU A 132 12.16 8.65 -1.17
CA LEU A 132 12.80 7.43 -1.64
C LEU A 132 11.75 6.32 -1.85
N GLY A 133 10.90 6.07 -0.86
CA GLY A 133 9.83 5.09 -0.95
C GLY A 133 8.85 5.41 -2.08
N PHE A 134 8.46 6.67 -2.21
CA PHE A 134 7.58 7.14 -3.28
C PHE A 134 8.18 6.95 -4.68
N PHE A 135 9.49 7.21 -4.82
CA PHE A 135 10.24 6.95 -6.04
C PHE A 135 10.24 5.45 -6.39
N PHE A 136 10.56 4.57 -5.42
CA PHE A 136 10.56 3.12 -5.62
C PHE A 136 9.18 2.62 -6.04
N GLU A 137 8.12 3.01 -5.31
CA GLU A 137 6.74 2.61 -5.63
C GLU A 137 6.35 3.10 -7.03
N SER A 138 6.57 4.37 -7.33
CA SER A 138 6.18 4.99 -8.60
C SER A 138 6.92 4.45 -9.81
N LEU A 139 8.23 4.30 -9.69
CA LEU A 139 9.04 3.80 -10.80
C LEU A 139 8.80 2.31 -11.04
N ALA A 140 8.73 1.49 -10.00
CA ALA A 140 8.48 0.05 -10.12
C ALA A 140 7.14 -0.23 -10.81
N ASP A 141 6.14 0.54 -10.41
CA ASP A 141 4.80 0.44 -10.95
C ASP A 141 4.70 0.86 -12.41
N TRP A 142 5.33 1.98 -12.76
CA TRP A 142 5.42 2.41 -14.16
C TRP A 142 6.17 1.40 -15.02
N GLN A 143 7.27 0.83 -14.51
CA GLN A 143 8.05 -0.22 -15.18
C GLN A 143 7.17 -1.46 -15.45
N LEU A 144 6.41 -1.90 -14.44
CA LEU A 144 5.50 -3.05 -14.56
C LEU A 144 4.35 -2.77 -15.54
N ASP A 145 3.73 -1.59 -15.45
CA ASP A 145 2.62 -1.21 -16.32
C ASP A 145 3.07 -1.12 -17.78
N ARG A 146 4.29 -0.65 -18.04
CA ARG A 146 4.89 -0.64 -19.38
C ARG A 146 5.21 -2.05 -19.87
N PHE A 147 5.76 -2.91 -19.02
CA PHE A 147 6.07 -4.30 -19.34
C PHE A 147 4.80 -5.08 -19.75
N LEU A 148 3.73 -4.94 -18.99
CA LEU A 148 2.46 -5.65 -19.21
C LEU A 148 1.69 -5.16 -20.45
N LYS A 149 1.90 -3.91 -20.88
CA LYS A 149 1.26 -3.35 -22.08
C LYS A 149 1.84 -3.88 -23.39
N ASP A 150 3.07 -4.38 -23.37
CA ASP A 150 3.74 -4.91 -24.56
C ASP A 150 3.32 -6.39 -24.80
N PRO A 151 2.63 -6.71 -25.91
CA PRO A 151 2.22 -8.07 -26.23
C PRO A 151 3.39 -9.06 -26.33
N GLY A 152 4.59 -8.60 -26.65
CA GLY A 152 5.81 -9.41 -26.71
C GLY A 152 6.29 -9.93 -25.36
N ASN A 153 5.70 -9.45 -24.25
CA ASN A 153 6.01 -9.89 -22.90
C ASN A 153 5.00 -10.90 -22.33
N ARG A 154 4.02 -11.35 -23.12
CA ARG A 154 3.10 -12.41 -22.70
C ARG A 154 3.88 -13.67 -22.29
N GLY A 155 3.60 -14.16 -21.08
CA GLY A 155 4.26 -15.33 -20.49
C GLY A 155 5.67 -15.07 -19.91
N LYS A 156 6.20 -13.85 -20.01
CA LYS A 156 7.49 -13.46 -19.42
C LYS A 156 7.32 -12.87 -18.01
N VAL A 157 8.41 -12.87 -17.25
CA VAL A 157 8.50 -12.24 -15.93
C VAL A 157 9.27 -10.92 -16.05
N MET A 158 8.79 -9.89 -15.36
CA MET A 158 9.49 -8.60 -15.30
C MET A 158 10.70 -8.72 -14.36
N ASP A 159 11.91 -8.71 -14.92
CA ASP A 159 13.18 -8.88 -14.20
C ASP A 159 14.18 -7.74 -14.45
N ARG A 160 13.68 -6.60 -14.95
CA ARG A 160 14.48 -5.44 -15.38
C ARG A 160 14.21 -4.20 -14.53
N GLY A 161 15.14 -3.24 -14.53
CA GLY A 161 14.98 -2.00 -13.77
C GLY A 161 14.99 -2.26 -12.27
N LEU A 162 14.04 -1.71 -11.51
CA LEU A 162 13.96 -1.96 -10.06
C LEU A 162 13.63 -3.43 -9.76
N TRP A 163 12.89 -4.09 -10.67
CA TRP A 163 12.56 -5.51 -10.58
C TRP A 163 13.80 -6.40 -10.74
N HIS A 164 14.92 -5.86 -11.21
CA HIS A 164 16.18 -6.62 -11.21
C HIS A 164 16.74 -6.80 -9.79
N TYR A 165 16.52 -5.84 -8.90
CA TYR A 165 17.10 -5.82 -7.56
C TYR A 165 16.16 -6.34 -6.46
N SER A 166 14.86 -6.29 -6.70
CA SER A 166 13.84 -6.81 -5.79
C SER A 166 12.70 -7.41 -6.58
N ARG A 167 12.07 -8.47 -6.07
CA ARG A 167 10.86 -9.05 -6.65
C ARG A 167 9.62 -8.24 -6.38
N HIS A 168 9.65 -7.36 -5.38
CA HIS A 168 8.53 -6.50 -5.00
C HIS A 168 9.01 -5.09 -4.64
N PRO A 169 9.66 -4.37 -5.58
CA PRO A 169 10.24 -3.05 -5.32
C PRO A 169 9.16 -1.99 -5.04
N ASN A 170 7.96 -2.19 -5.56
CA ASN A 170 6.82 -1.31 -5.27
C ASN A 170 6.34 -1.43 -3.83
N TYR A 171 6.25 -2.65 -3.30
CA TYR A 171 5.94 -2.90 -1.90
C TYR A 171 7.02 -2.41 -0.95
N PHE A 172 8.30 -2.51 -1.35
CA PHE A 172 9.40 -1.88 -0.62
C PHE A 172 9.19 -0.37 -0.53
N GLY A 173 8.80 0.27 -1.63
CA GLY A 173 8.46 1.69 -1.67
C GLY A 173 7.35 2.07 -0.68
N GLU A 174 6.23 1.34 -0.70
CA GLU A 174 5.09 1.58 0.20
C GLU A 174 5.50 1.47 1.67
N VAL A 175 6.17 0.38 2.05
CA VAL A 175 6.62 0.18 3.43
C VAL A 175 7.62 1.27 3.84
N THR A 176 8.56 1.63 2.98
CA THR A 176 9.56 2.68 3.26
C THR A 176 8.89 4.03 3.52
N MET A 177 7.83 4.38 2.78
CA MET A 177 7.04 5.59 3.05
C MET A 177 6.41 5.57 4.45
N TRP A 178 5.80 4.46 4.86
CA TRP A 178 5.19 4.34 6.18
C TRP A 178 6.22 4.39 7.32
N TRP A 179 7.41 3.83 7.13
CA TRP A 179 8.53 4.02 8.06
C TRP A 179 9.02 5.47 8.10
N GLY A 180 9.03 6.18 6.97
CA GLY A 180 9.28 7.62 6.92
C GLY A 180 8.27 8.41 7.75
N ILE A 181 6.97 8.15 7.59
CA ILE A 181 5.91 8.78 8.39
C ILE A 181 6.09 8.47 9.88
N TYR A 182 6.47 7.26 10.25
CA TYR A 182 6.78 6.93 11.64
C TYR A 182 7.95 7.76 12.20
N ILE A 183 9.00 8.00 11.41
CA ILE A 183 10.12 8.86 11.83
C ILE A 183 9.67 10.32 12.04
N LEU A 184 8.70 10.82 11.28
CA LEU A 184 8.06 12.12 11.61
C LEU A 184 7.44 12.08 13.01
N ALA A 185 6.73 11.01 13.34
CA ALA A 185 6.09 10.86 14.64
C ALA A 185 7.10 10.75 15.78
N LEU A 186 8.30 10.18 15.57
CA LEU A 186 9.37 10.12 16.56
C LEU A 186 9.87 11.49 17.04
N SER A 187 9.61 12.55 16.27
CA SER A 187 9.90 13.93 16.68
C SER A 187 8.94 14.48 17.74
N LEU A 188 7.94 13.68 18.16
CA LEU A 188 6.97 14.01 19.20
C LEU A 188 7.17 13.15 20.45
N PRO A 189 6.98 13.72 21.66
CA PRO A 189 6.96 12.93 22.89
C PRO A 189 5.93 11.79 22.79
N GLY A 190 6.37 10.56 23.04
CA GLY A 190 5.52 9.37 22.95
C GLY A 190 5.27 8.84 21.53
N GLY A 191 5.79 9.49 20.49
CA GLY A 191 5.56 9.10 19.09
C GLY A 191 6.05 7.70 18.73
N TRP A 192 7.00 7.16 19.49
CA TRP A 192 7.48 5.78 19.36
C TRP A 192 6.36 4.74 19.51
N MET A 193 5.28 5.05 20.23
CA MET A 193 4.11 4.16 20.39
C MET A 193 3.37 3.92 19.07
N SER A 194 3.50 4.83 18.09
CA SER A 194 2.88 4.69 16.78
C SER A 194 3.58 3.67 15.86
N ILE A 195 4.62 2.98 16.34
CA ILE A 195 5.35 1.93 15.59
C ILE A 195 4.45 0.79 15.11
N ILE A 196 3.29 0.59 15.76
CA ILE A 196 2.30 -0.39 15.33
C ILE A 196 1.88 -0.16 13.87
N GLY A 197 1.89 1.08 13.38
CA GLY A 197 1.58 1.42 12.00
C GLY A 197 2.52 0.78 10.98
N PRO A 198 3.80 1.22 10.91
CA PRO A 198 4.76 0.65 9.97
C PRO A 198 4.97 -0.86 10.16
N LEU A 199 4.87 -1.38 11.40
CA LEU A 199 4.93 -2.83 11.63
C LEU A 199 3.75 -3.57 11.01
N THR A 200 2.54 -3.02 11.12
CA THR A 200 1.33 -3.62 10.56
C THR A 200 1.43 -3.73 9.05
N ILE A 201 1.78 -2.65 8.34
CA ILE A 201 1.89 -2.69 6.88
C ILE A 201 3.04 -3.60 6.42
N THR A 202 4.18 -3.55 7.12
CA THR A 202 5.33 -4.44 6.82
C THR A 202 4.92 -5.90 6.96
N TYR A 203 4.27 -6.27 8.07
CA TYR A 203 3.85 -7.64 8.31
C TYR A 203 2.83 -8.10 7.27
N ILE A 204 1.84 -7.26 6.99
CA ILE A 204 0.78 -7.61 6.06
C ILE A 204 1.32 -7.77 4.65
N ILE A 205 2.19 -6.88 4.17
CA ILE A 205 2.75 -6.95 2.81
C ILE A 205 3.70 -8.13 2.64
N LEU A 206 4.45 -8.51 3.68
CA LEU A 206 5.46 -9.57 3.56
C LEU A 206 4.90 -10.97 3.82
N PHE A 207 3.94 -11.10 4.73
CA PHE A 207 3.56 -12.40 5.28
C PHE A 207 2.08 -12.77 5.11
N VAL A 208 1.19 -11.81 4.85
CA VAL A 208 -0.26 -12.07 4.80
C VAL A 208 -0.84 -11.83 3.40
N SER A 209 -0.69 -10.61 2.91
CA SER A 209 -1.11 -10.12 1.60
C SER A 209 0.09 -9.54 0.85
N GLY A 210 -0.10 -8.96 -0.33
CA GLY A 210 1.01 -8.44 -1.13
C GLY A 210 1.90 -9.56 -1.67
N VAL A 211 3.08 -9.78 -1.07
CA VAL A 211 4.10 -10.72 -1.55
C VAL A 211 3.56 -12.15 -1.67
N PRO A 212 3.00 -12.79 -0.62
CA PRO A 212 2.63 -14.20 -0.69
C PRO A 212 1.51 -14.46 -1.71
N MET A 213 0.53 -13.55 -1.80
CA MET A 213 -0.56 -13.67 -2.76
C MET A 213 -0.04 -13.54 -4.20
N THR A 214 0.84 -12.57 -4.46
CA THR A 214 1.38 -12.31 -5.80
C THR A 214 2.29 -13.44 -6.27
N GLU A 215 3.15 -13.96 -5.39
CA GLU A 215 4.02 -15.09 -5.74
C GLU A 215 3.21 -16.39 -5.93
N LYS A 216 2.13 -16.59 -5.18
CA LYS A 216 1.23 -17.74 -5.36
C LYS A 216 0.56 -17.75 -6.73
N PHE A 217 0.22 -16.59 -7.29
CA PHE A 217 -0.30 -16.51 -8.66
C PHE A 217 0.74 -16.90 -9.73
N MET A 218 2.04 -16.85 -9.40
CA MET A 218 3.13 -17.22 -10.29
C MET A 218 3.69 -18.61 -9.98
N GLU A 219 3.08 -19.34 -9.05
CA GLU A 219 3.50 -20.67 -8.65
C GLU A 219 3.40 -21.64 -9.83
N GLY A 220 4.41 -22.49 -10.01
CA GLY A 220 4.51 -23.41 -11.14
C GLY A 220 5.08 -22.80 -12.43
N ASN A 221 5.31 -21.48 -12.51
CA ASN A 221 5.98 -20.86 -13.66
C ASN A 221 7.52 -21.09 -13.57
N PRO A 222 8.14 -21.81 -14.53
CA PRO A 222 9.59 -22.06 -14.50
C PRO A 222 10.43 -20.78 -14.56
N VAL A 223 10.01 -19.78 -15.35
CA VAL A 223 10.72 -18.50 -15.48
C VAL A 223 10.68 -17.72 -14.17
N PHE A 224 9.53 -17.72 -13.49
CA PHE A 224 9.41 -17.09 -12.18
C PHE A 224 10.23 -17.83 -11.11
N THR A 225 10.28 -19.16 -11.19
CA THR A 225 11.06 -19.98 -10.27
C THR A 225 12.55 -19.67 -10.36
N ASP A 226 13.08 -19.50 -11.57
CA ASP A 226 14.45 -19.05 -11.80
C ASP A 226 14.71 -17.65 -11.22
N TYR A 227 13.86 -16.68 -11.59
CA TYR A 227 13.92 -15.32 -11.08
C TYR A 227 13.87 -15.26 -9.54
N LYS A 228 13.04 -16.10 -8.91
CA LYS A 228 12.90 -16.22 -7.45
C LYS A 228 14.18 -16.70 -6.75
N ARG A 229 15.01 -17.51 -7.40
CA ARG A 229 16.27 -18.02 -6.82
C ARG A 229 17.34 -16.95 -6.73
N ARG A 230 17.41 -16.07 -7.74
CA ARG A 230 18.47 -15.07 -7.89
C ARG A 230 18.15 -13.70 -7.31
N THR A 231 16.89 -13.28 -7.30
CA THR A 231 16.49 -11.92 -6.93
C THR A 231 15.99 -11.82 -5.49
N SER A 232 16.38 -10.78 -4.75
CA SER A 232 15.90 -10.51 -3.39
C SER A 232 14.37 -10.35 -3.35
N VAL A 233 13.71 -10.83 -2.30
CA VAL A 233 12.24 -10.76 -2.19
C VAL A 233 11.76 -9.31 -2.10
N PHE A 234 12.41 -8.51 -1.26
CA PHE A 234 11.84 -7.26 -0.78
C PHE A 234 12.86 -6.13 -0.76
N ILE A 235 13.91 -6.24 0.06
CA ILE A 235 14.98 -5.24 0.12
C ILE A 235 15.76 -5.27 -1.20
N PRO A 236 15.85 -4.18 -1.95
CA PRO A 236 16.63 -4.12 -3.18
C PRO A 236 18.09 -4.55 -2.95
N TRP A 237 18.53 -5.58 -3.66
CA TRP A 237 19.88 -6.13 -3.55
C TRP A 237 20.37 -6.70 -4.87
N PHE A 238 21.69 -6.83 -5.01
CA PHE A 238 22.28 -7.45 -6.21
C PHE A 238 21.84 -8.92 -6.33
N PRO A 239 21.45 -9.37 -7.54
CA PRO A 239 21.11 -10.77 -7.76
C PRO A 239 22.27 -11.70 -7.43
N LYS A 240 21.93 -12.90 -6.95
CA LYS A 240 22.92 -13.97 -6.80
C LYS A 240 23.46 -14.36 -8.17
N LYS A 241 24.78 -14.59 -8.24
CA LYS A 241 25.43 -15.18 -9.41
C LYS A 241 25.11 -16.68 -9.43
N ASP A 242 24.94 -17.21 -10.64
CA ASP A 242 24.71 -18.64 -10.89
C ASP A 242 25.88 -19.51 -10.42
#